data_AF-A0A662BB07-F1
#
_entry.id   AF-A0A662BB07-F1
#
_cell.length_a   1.000
_cell.length_b   1.000
_cell.length_c   1.000
_cell.angle_alpha   90.00
_cell.angle_beta   90.00
_cell.angle_gamma   90.00
#
_symmetry.space_group_name_H-M   'P 1'
#
loop_
_entity.id
_entity.type
_entity.pdbx_description
1 polymer ?
#
loop_
_entity_poly.entity_id
_entity_poly.type
_entity_poly.pdbx_seq_one_letter_code
_entity_poly.pdbx_strand_id
1 'polypeptide(L)' 'DDAPPGEVVALFASNNVLEIAINKGKAASLLGMKWNDAVLIHIG' A
#
# COMPACT_ATOMS: atom_id res chain seq x y z
N ASP A 1 -3.52 1.58 -15.77
CA ASP A 1 -4.82 1.85 -15.13
C ASP A 1 -4.96 0.81 -14.05
N ASP A 2 -4.74 1.15 -12.78
CA ASP A 2 -5.75 1.85 -11.97
C ASP A 2 -5.24 2.95 -11.01
N ALA A 3 -3.96 3.32 -11.06
CA ALA A 3 -3.49 4.54 -10.37
C ALA A 3 -2.29 5.19 -11.09
N PRO A 4 -2.24 6.53 -11.16
CA PRO A 4 -1.07 7.28 -11.63
C PRO A 4 0.25 6.88 -10.94
N PRO A 5 1.40 7.02 -11.61
CA PRO A 5 2.70 6.81 -10.98
C PRO A 5 2.87 7.67 -9.73
N GLY A 6 3.33 7.06 -8.63
CA GLY A 6 3.51 7.73 -7.35
C GLY A 6 2.28 7.74 -6.43
N GLU A 7 1.12 7.28 -6.89
CA GLU A 7 -0.05 7.10 -6.02
C GLU A 7 0.01 5.78 -5.23
N VAL A 8 -0.62 5.82 -4.05
CA VAL A 8 -0.77 4.68 -3.14
C VAL A 8 -1.98 3.87 -3.57
N VAL A 9 -1.80 2.56 -3.67
CA VAL A 9 -2.84 1.62 -4.07
C VAL A 9 -2.92 0.50 -3.03
N ALA A 10 -4.14 0.12 -2.64
CA ALA A 10 -4.41 -1.00 -1.75
C ALA A 10 -5.25 -2.05 -2.50
N LEU A 11 -4.72 -3.27 -2.64
CA LEU A 11 -5.34 -4.35 -3.42
C LEU A 11 -5.25 -5.66 -2.65
N PHE A 12 -6.21 -6.56 -2.87
CA PHE A 12 -6.05 -7.94 -2.44
C PHE A 12 -5.19 -8.70 -3.44
N ALA A 13 -4.09 -9.28 -2.97
CA ALA A 13 -3.27 -10.17 -3.79
C ALA A 13 -3.91 -11.56 -3.91
N SER A 14 -3.35 -12.40 -4.79
CA SER A 14 -3.84 -13.77 -5.02
C SER A 14 -3.74 -14.68 -3.80
N ASN A 15 -2.99 -14.27 -2.77
CA ASN A 15 -2.91 -14.90 -1.46
C ASN A 15 -4.03 -14.46 -0.50
N ASN A 16 -5.00 -13.64 -0.96
CA ASN A 16 -6.08 -13.03 -0.18
C ASN A 16 -5.61 -12.11 0.96
N VAL A 17 -4.38 -11.62 0.91
CA VAL A 17 -3.87 -10.60 1.84
C VAL A 17 -3.99 -9.23 1.19
N LEU A 18 -4.32 -8.21 2.00
CA LEU A 18 -4.30 -6.82 1.56
C LEU A 18 -2.86 -6.34 1.42
N GLU A 19 -2.49 -5.93 0.22
CA GLU A 19 -1.19 -5.37 -0.11
C GLU A 19 -1.30 -3.86 -0.34
N ILE A 20 -0.43 -3.09 0.30
CA ILE A 20 -0.27 -1.66 0.06
C ILE A 20 0.97 -1.47 -0.81
N ALA A 21 0.77 -0.99 -2.04
CA ALA A 21 1.83 -0.80 -3.03
C ALA A 21 1.82 0.65 -3.56
N ILE A 22 2.99 1.14 -3.96
CA ILE A 22 3.10 2.40 -4.72
C ILE A 22 3.53 2.07 -6.14
N ASN A 23 2.81 2.62 -7.10
CA ASN A 23 3.14 2.43 -8.50
C ASN A 23 4.54 3.00 -8.79
N LYS A 24 5.49 2.11 -9.11
CA LYS A 24 6.93 2.37 -9.32
C LYS A 24 7.70 2.84 -8.08
N GLY A 25 7.32 2.39 -6.88
CA GLY A 25 8.04 2.72 -5.64
C GLY A 25 7.97 1.65 -4.55
N LYS A 26 8.93 1.68 -3.62
CA LYS A 26 8.86 0.87 -2.38
C LYS A 26 7.97 1.60 -1.37
N ALA A 27 6.79 1.05 -1.09
CA ALA A 27 5.82 1.66 -0.17
C ALA A 27 6.43 2.00 1.20
N ALA A 28 7.22 1.11 1.79
CA ALA A 28 7.87 1.34 3.09
C ALA A 28 8.78 2.58 3.10
N SER A 29 9.54 2.82 2.02
CA SER A 29 10.46 3.97 1.94
C SER A 29 9.72 5.28 1.71
N LEU A 30 8.62 5.24 0.96
CA LEU A 30 7.86 6.44 0.56
C LEU A 30 6.82 6.85 1.59
N LEU A 31 6.24 5.89 2.31
CA LEU A 31 5.31 6.14 3.42
C LEU A 31 6.03 6.31 4.76
N GLY A 32 7.35 6.10 4.80
CA GLY A 32 8.16 6.22 6.01
C GLY A 32 7.84 5.16 7.08
N MET A 33 7.25 4.04 6.67
CA MET A 33 6.76 3.00 7.58
C MET A 33 7.89 2.08 8.07
N LYS A 34 7.79 1.67 9.33
CA LYS A 34 8.66 0.69 9.99
C LYS A 34 7.88 -0.59 10.28
N TRP A 35 8.61 -1.68 10.55
CA TRP A 35 8.05 -3.01 10.84
C TRP A 35 7.01 -3.04 11.97
N ASN A 36 7.08 -2.11 12.92
CA ASN A 36 6.19 -2.08 14.10
C ASN A 36 5.16 -0.94 14.03
N ASP A 37 5.05 -0.23 12.91
CA ASP A 37 4.05 0.81 12.78
C ASP A 37 2.67 0.18 12.55
N ALA A 38 1.66 0.70 13.25
CA ALA A 38 0.29 0.26 13.07
C ALA A 38 -0.33 0.91 11.82
N VAL A 39 -1.01 0.11 11.00
CA VAL A 39 -1.81 0.59 9.87
C VAL A 39 -3.28 0.51 10.25
N LEU A 40 -3.96 1.64 10.29
CA LEU A 40 -5.42 1.71 10.48
C LEU A 40 -6.09 1.91 9.13
N ILE A 41 -6.98 1.00 8.76
CA ILE A 41 -7.79 1.09 7.53
C ILE A 41 -9.22 1.37 7.94
N HIS A 42 -9.78 2.46 7.43
CA HIS A 42 -11.20 2.79 7.60
C HIS A 42 -11.90 2.56 6.27
N ILE A 43 -12.90 1.68 6.27
CA ILE A 43 -13.79 1.43 5.13
C ILE A 43 -15.19 1.77 5.62
N GLY A 44 -15.85 2.70 4.93
CA GLY A 44 -17.23 3.11 5.16
C GLY A 44 -18.04 2.94 3.89
#